data_AF-H2JEC2-F1
#
_entry.id   AF-H2JEC2-F1
#
_cell.length_a   1.000
_cell.length_b   1.000
_cell.length_c   1.000
_cell.angle_alpha   90.00
_cell.angle_beta   90.00
_cell.angle_gamma   90.00
#
_symmetry.space_group_name_H-M   'P 1'
#
loop_
_entity.id
_entity.type
_entity.pdbx_description
1 polymer ?
#
loop_
_entity_poly.entity_id
_entity_poly.type
_entity_poly.pdbx_seq_one_letter_code
_entity_poly.pdbx_strand_id
1 'polypeptide(L)' 'MAWSTCPKCNNHNFEVVEKSLAGTNYNLSFVQCLVCGTVVGVTDSNNFDNRLNELENKLSSLSGKISS' A
#
# COMPACT_ATOMS: atom_id res chain seq x y z
N MET A 1 0.68 -27.80 -8.74
CA MET A 1 0.89 -26.44 -8.20
C MET A 1 -0.43 -25.70 -8.28
N ALA A 2 -0.91 -25.10 -7.20
CA ALA A 2 -2.15 -24.33 -7.23
C ALA A 2 -1.89 -22.94 -7.82
N TRP A 3 -2.79 -22.46 -8.68
CA TRP A 3 -2.72 -21.11 -9.25
C TRP A 3 -3.74 -20.21 -8.57
N SER A 4 -3.32 -19.02 -8.15
CA SER A 4 -4.22 -18.01 -7.61
C SER A 4 -5.34 -17.70 -8.62
N THR A 5 -6.58 -17.96 -8.27
CA THR A 5 -7.71 -17.87 -9.19
C THR A 5 -8.73 -16.90 -8.64
N CYS A 6 -9.17 -15.94 -9.45
CA CYS A 6 -10.19 -14.99 -9.04
C CYS A 6 -11.50 -15.74 -8.78
N PRO A 7 -12.11 -15.60 -7.58
CA PRO A 7 -13.31 -16.34 -7.22
C PRO A 7 -14.57 -15.91 -7.99
N LYS A 8 -14.51 -14.78 -8.73
CA LYS A 8 -15.64 -14.25 -9.49
C LYS A 8 -15.60 -14.60 -10.98
N CYS A 9 -14.44 -14.49 -11.63
CA CYS A 9 -14.32 -14.65 -13.09
C CYS A 9 -13.32 -15.73 -13.53
N ASN A 10 -12.75 -16.49 -12.59
CA ASN A 10 -11.73 -17.52 -12.83
C ASN A 10 -10.46 -17.03 -13.53
N ASN A 11 -10.25 -15.72 -13.66
CA ASN A 11 -9.02 -15.18 -14.21
C ASN A 11 -7.86 -15.23 -13.19
N HIS A 12 -6.63 -15.16 -13.69
CA HIS A 12 -5.42 -15.35 -12.89
C HIS A 12 -4.54 -14.09 -12.74
N ASN A 13 -4.96 -12.97 -13.35
CA ASN A 13 -4.24 -11.70 -13.29
C ASN A 13 -4.79 -10.85 -12.14
N PHE A 14 -3.89 -10.38 -11.30
CA PHE A 14 -4.16 -9.52 -10.15
C PHE A 14 -3.28 -8.28 -10.20
N GLU A 15 -3.79 -7.20 -9.63
CA GLU A 15 -3.11 -5.90 -9.50
C GLU A 15 -3.26 -5.36 -8.08
N VAL A 16 -2.39 -4.44 -7.71
CA VAL A 16 -2.49 -3.67 -6.46
C VAL A 16 -2.96 -2.27 -6.82
N VAL A 17 -4.05 -1.82 -6.22
CA VAL A 17 -4.59 -0.47 -6.42
C VAL A 17 -4.74 0.26 -5.09
N GLU A 18 -4.25 1.49 -5.01
CA GLU A 18 -4.49 2.35 -3.86
C GLU A 18 -5.88 2.97 -3.93
N LYS A 19 -6.66 2.84 -2.87
CA LYS A 19 -7.95 3.53 -2.74
C LYS A 19 -8.13 4.14 -1.37
N SER A 20 -8.73 5.32 -1.36
CA SER A 20 -9.19 5.98 -0.14
C SER A 20 -10.42 5.28 0.39
N LEU A 21 -10.43 4.96 1.69
CA LEU A 21 -11.61 4.42 2.36
C LEU A 21 -12.62 5.55 2.62
N ALA A 22 -13.85 5.36 2.14
CA ALA A 22 -14.92 6.32 2.30
C ALA A 22 -15.15 6.68 3.78
N GLY A 23 -15.23 7.98 4.07
CA GLY A 23 -15.38 8.48 5.45
C GLY A 23 -14.10 8.49 6.28
N THR A 24 -12.94 8.19 5.70
CA THR A 24 -11.63 8.26 6.37
C THR A 24 -10.60 8.99 5.50
N ASN A 25 -9.48 9.38 6.12
CA ASN A 25 -8.32 9.92 5.40
C ASN A 25 -7.24 8.86 5.13
N TYR A 26 -7.58 7.58 5.26
CA TYR A 26 -6.64 6.48 5.05
C TYR A 26 -6.69 5.98 3.61
N ASN A 27 -5.51 5.81 3.02
CA ASN A 27 -5.33 5.11 1.76
C ASN A 27 -4.86 3.69 2.06
N LEU A 28 -5.55 2.71 1.48
CA LEU A 28 -5.19 1.30 1.56
C LEU A 28 -4.96 0.72 0.17
N SER A 29 -4.12 -0.30 0.10
CA SER A 29 -3.71 -0.95 -1.13
C SER A 29 -4.52 -2.23 -1.24
N PHE A 30 -5.35 -2.31 -2.27
CA PHE A 30 -6.23 -3.44 -2.51
C PHE A 30 -5.59 -4.35 -3.55
N VAL A 31 -5.48 -5.64 -3.24
CA VAL A 31 -5.18 -6.65 -4.24
C VAL A 31 -6.49 -7.03 -4.90
N GLN A 32 -6.63 -6.74 -6.19
CA GLN A 32 -7.86 -7.02 -6.94
C GLN A 32 -7.57 -7.76 -8.25
N CYS A 33 -8.57 -8.47 -8.77
CA CYS A 33 -8.48 -9.07 -10.10
C CYS A 33 -8.49 -7.98 -11.17
N LEU A 34 -7.48 -8.00 -12.04
CA LEU A 34 -7.31 -7.02 -13.13
C LEU A 34 -8.50 -7.01 -14.12
N VAL A 35 -9.19 -8.15 -14.27
CA VAL A 35 -10.26 -8.30 -15.27
C VAL A 35 -11.63 -7.89 -14.73
N CYS A 36 -11.97 -8.27 -13.51
CA CYS A 36 -13.32 -8.07 -12.96
C CYS A 36 -13.39 -7.18 -11.73
N GLY A 37 -12.25 -6.69 -11.23
CA GLY A 37 -12.16 -5.81 -10.06
C GLY A 37 -12.47 -6.46 -8.71
N THR A 38 -12.59 -7.79 -8.64
CA THR A 38 -12.85 -8.47 -7.37
C THR A 38 -11.66 -8.32 -6.44
N VAL A 39 -11.88 -7.66 -5.30
CA VAL A 39 -10.89 -7.53 -4.23
C VAL A 39 -10.71 -8.88 -3.53
N VAL A 40 -9.48 -9.33 -3.40
CA VAL A 40 -9.10 -10.58 -2.73
C VAL A 40 -8.22 -10.35 -1.51
N GLY A 41 -7.73 -9.13 -1.29
CA GLY A 41 -6.95 -8.78 -0.13
C GLY A 41 -6.78 -7.27 0.01
N VAL A 42 -6.40 -6.87 1.23
CA VAL A 42 -6.06 -5.48 1.57
C VAL A 42 -4.70 -5.52 2.26
N THR A 43 -3.81 -4.63 1.84
CA THR A 43 -2.49 -4.41 2.40
C THR A 43 -2.37 -2.93 2.73
N ASP A 44 -1.61 -2.60 3.78
CA ASP A 44 -1.32 -1.21 4.08
C ASP A 44 -0.56 -0.59 2.90
N SER A 45 -1.07 0.54 2.38
CA SER A 45 -0.39 1.32 1.32
C SER A 45 0.87 1.99 1.82
N ASN A 46 0.92 2.23 3.13
CA ASN A 46 2.06 2.88 3.72
C ASN A 46 3.21 1.87 3.77
N ASN A 47 4.19 2.08 2.91
CA ASN A 47 5.60 1.87 3.25
C ASN A 47 5.92 2.68 4.52
N PHE A 48 5.38 2.26 5.66
CA PHE A 48 5.61 2.88 6.97
C PHE A 48 7.12 3.00 7.21
N ASP A 49 7.87 1.98 6.82
CA ASP A 49 9.33 1.96 6.88
C ASP A 49 9.96 3.10 6.07
N ASN A 50 9.49 3.36 4.85
CA ASN A 50 10.06 4.41 4.02
C ASN A 50 9.74 5.82 4.56
N ARG A 51 8.53 6.02 5.13
CA ARG A 51 8.16 7.30 5.76
C ARG A 51 8.83 7.50 7.12
N LEU A 52 9.04 6.43 7.89
CA LEU A 52 9.83 6.46 9.13
C LEU A 52 11.28 6.82 8.82
N ASN A 53 11.89 6.19 7.81
CA ASN A 53 13.23 6.53 7.36
C ASN A 53 13.32 7.99 6.88
N GLU A 54 12.30 8.49 6.16
CA GLU A 54 12.27 9.89 5.73
C GLU A 54 12.15 10.86 6.92
N LEU A 55 11.35 10.50 7.93
CA LEU A 55 11.20 11.26 9.19
C LEU A 55 12.50 11.27 9.99
N GLU A 56 13.16 10.12 10.16
CA GLU A 56 14.46 10.01 10.84
C GLU A 56 15.53 10.85 10.16
N ASN A 57 15.59 10.80 8.82
CA ASN A 57 16.53 11.62 8.05
C ASN A 57 16.28 13.12 8.23
N LYS A 58 15.01 13.55 8.25
CA LYS A 58 14.65 14.96 8.50
C LYS A 58 15.03 15.38 9.92
N LEU A 59 14.76 14.55 10.93
CA LEU A 59 15.11 14.84 12.33
C LEU A 59 16.63 14.94 12.53
N SER A 60 17.40 14.02 11.96
CA SER A 60 18.87 14.05 11.98
C SER A 60 19.42 15.33 11.36
N SER A 61 18.86 15.75 10.21
CA SER A 61 19.29 16.97 9.53
C SER A 61 18.98 18.26 10.30
N LEU A 62 17.90 18.29 11.09
CA LEU A 62 17.59 19.42 11.97
C LEU A 62 18.49 19.44 13.21
N SER A 63 18.71 18.28 13.84
CA SER A 63 19.60 18.14 14.99
C SER A 63 21.01 18.66 14.68
N GLY A 64 21.56 18.31 13.52
CA GLY A 64 22.89 18.77 13.11
C GLY A 64 22.99 20.30 12.91
N LYS A 65 21.88 20.95 12.54
CA LYS A 65 21.81 22.41 12.34
C LYS A 65 21.57 23.21 13.62
N ILE A 66 21.04 22.58 14.67
CA ILE A 66 20.78 23.22 15.97
C ILE A 66 22.02 23.19 16.87
N SER A 67 22.96 22.25 16.65
CA SER A 67 24.24 22.17 17.37
C SER A 67 25.41 22.92 16.71
N SER A 68 25.17 23.65 15.61
CA SER A 68 26.13 24.60 15.00
C SER A 68 25.64 26.04 15.18
#